data_AF-A0A8C8DR95-F1
#
_entry.id   AF-A0A8C8DR95-F1
#
_cell.length_a   1.000
_cell.length_b   1.000
_cell.length_c   1.000
_cell.angle_alpha   90.00
_cell.angle_beta   90.00
_cell.angle_gamma   90.00
#
_symmetry.space_group_name_H-M   'P 1'
#
loop_
_entity.id
_entity.type
_entity.pdbx_description
1 polymer ?
#
loop_
_entity_poly.entity_id
_entity_poly.type
_entity_poly.pdbx_seq_one_letter_code
_entity_poly.pdbx_strand_id
1 'polypeptide(L)'
;MATAESIRLPDDCTVGYIVEALLGVGLTRSALFHSHLENLALVSDIPRQVTLSYGTVENSRNTVNVKGPFSVEEDPTSFFKKSQLYCPTPKSNLFIVPFLLLRIHF
;
A
#
# COMPACT_ATOMS: atom_id res chain seq x y z
N MET A 1 3.22 -24.25 23.36
CA MET A 1 2.17 -23.28 22.99
C MET A 1 2.80 -22.27 22.06
N ALA A 2 2.36 -22.19 20.81
CA ALA A 2 2.96 -21.25 19.86
C ALA A 2 2.43 -19.83 20.15
N THR A 3 3.30 -18.83 20.12
CA THR A 3 2.96 -17.41 20.39
C THR A 3 1.83 -16.89 19.51
N ALA A 4 1.69 -17.43 18.28
CA ALA A 4 0.60 -17.10 17.37
C ALA A 4 -0.79 -17.56 17.89
N GLU A 5 -0.87 -18.70 18.59
CA GLU A 5 -2.13 -19.22 19.13
C GLU A 5 -2.66 -18.41 20.33
N SER A 6 -1.77 -17.73 21.06
CA SER A 6 -2.13 -16.87 22.19
C SER A 6 -2.54 -15.45 21.76
N ILE A 7 -1.95 -14.92 20.67
CA ILE A 7 -2.18 -13.54 20.25
C ILE A 7 -3.51 -13.41 19.49
N ARG A 8 -3.86 -14.36 18.61
CA ARG A 8 -5.11 -14.37 17.83
C ARG A 8 -5.44 -13.04 17.12
N LEU A 9 -4.42 -12.28 16.75
CA LEU A 9 -4.55 -11.05 15.97
C LEU A 9 -4.23 -11.35 14.50
N PRO A 10 -4.74 -10.53 13.56
CA PRO A 10 -4.25 -10.52 12.18
C PRO A 10 -2.72 -10.33 12.12
N ASP A 11 -2.10 -10.74 11.01
CA ASP A 11 -0.63 -10.79 10.89
C ASP A 11 0.05 -9.43 11.13
N ASP A 12 -0.53 -8.35 10.61
CA ASP A 12 -0.05 -6.98 10.79
C ASP A 12 -0.09 -6.50 12.25
N CYS A 13 -1.20 -6.78 12.93
CA CYS A 13 -1.37 -6.53 14.35
C CYS A 13 -0.43 -7.39 15.21
N THR A 14 -0.17 -8.63 14.81
CA THR A 14 0.75 -9.54 15.54
C THR A 14 2.18 -9.02 15.49
N VAL A 15 2.66 -8.60 14.32
CA VAL A 15 4.00 -8.01 14.20
C VAL A 15 4.10 -6.71 15.00
N GLY A 16 3.08 -5.85 14.93
CA GLY A 16 3.01 -4.62 15.75
C GLY A 16 3.09 -4.91 17.24
N TYR A 17 2.32 -5.89 17.72
CA TYR A 17 2.32 -6.31 19.11
C TYR A 17 3.69 -6.82 19.57
N ILE A 18 4.37 -7.63 18.75
CA ILE A 18 5.72 -8.11 19.08
C ILE A 18 6.71 -6.94 19.21
N VAL A 19 6.70 -6.00 18.27
CA VAL A 19 7.66 -4.89 18.25
C VAL A 19 7.43 -3.91 19.40
N GLU A 20 6.17 -3.49 19.62
CA GLU A 20 5.87 -2.46 20.63
C GLU A 20 5.71 -3.04 22.03
N ALA A 21 4.98 -4.17 22.19
CA ALA A 21 4.64 -4.69 23.51
C ALA A 21 5.67 -5.69 24.06
N LEU A 22 6.31 -6.50 23.20
CA LEU A 22 7.30 -7.49 23.67
C LEU A 22 8.74 -6.98 23.61
N LEU A 23 9.10 -6.20 22.57
CA LEU A 23 10.45 -5.67 22.39
C LEU A 23 10.61 -4.22 22.89
N GLY A 24 9.51 -3.50 23.15
CA GLY A 24 9.54 -2.12 23.64
C GLY A 24 10.09 -1.10 22.64
N VAL A 25 10.09 -1.43 21.34
CA VAL A 25 10.58 -0.54 20.27
C VAL A 25 9.38 0.18 19.66
N GLY A 26 9.40 1.51 19.66
CA GLY A 26 8.35 2.31 19.02
C GLY A 26 8.43 2.26 17.51
N LEU A 27 7.29 2.06 16.84
CA LEU A 27 7.24 2.08 15.38
C LEU A 27 7.26 3.51 14.84
N THR A 28 8.04 3.74 13.78
CA THR A 28 8.12 5.04 13.12
C THR A 28 7.01 5.18 12.08
N ARG A 29 6.15 6.19 12.25
CA ARG A 29 5.15 6.54 11.24
C ARG A 29 5.81 7.22 10.05
N SER A 30 5.45 6.78 8.84
CA SER A 30 5.91 7.37 7.59
C SER A 30 4.71 7.68 6.70
N ALA A 31 4.68 8.88 6.15
CA ALA A 31 3.64 9.35 5.24
C ALA A 31 3.84 8.87 3.79
N LEU A 32 4.86 8.05 3.52
CA LEU A 32 5.21 7.56 2.16
C LEU A 32 4.42 6.32 1.73
N PHE A 33 3.44 5.95 2.54
CA PHE A 33 2.91 4.61 2.63
C PHE A 33 1.40 4.67 2.74
N HIS A 34 0.69 4.25 1.69
CA HIS A 34 -0.75 4.45 1.58
C HIS A 34 -1.49 3.14 1.28
N SER A 35 -2.50 2.87 2.10
CA SER A 35 -3.40 1.72 1.95
C SER A 35 -4.73 2.13 1.31
N HIS A 36 -5.47 1.17 0.76
CA HIS A 36 -6.79 1.39 0.17
C HIS A 36 -7.88 1.69 1.21
N LEU A 37 -7.52 1.69 2.50
CA LEU A 37 -8.37 2.18 3.59
C LEU A 37 -8.18 3.69 3.83
N GLU A 38 -7.31 4.38 3.08
CA GLU A 38 -7.19 5.85 3.03
C GLU A 38 -7.84 6.41 1.77
N ASN A 39 -8.21 7.70 1.76
CA ASN A 39 -8.67 8.33 0.53
C ASN A 39 -7.48 8.58 -0.42
N LEU A 40 -7.26 7.66 -1.36
CA LEU A 40 -6.13 7.68 -2.29
C LEU A 40 -6.21 8.79 -3.33
N ALA A 41 -7.40 9.35 -3.56
CA ALA A 41 -7.57 10.48 -4.47
C ALA A 41 -6.92 11.78 -3.94
N LEU A 42 -6.69 11.87 -2.63
CA LEU A 42 -6.05 13.01 -1.98
C LEU A 42 -4.52 12.90 -1.93
N VAL A 43 -3.98 11.72 -2.24
CA VAL A 43 -2.52 11.50 -2.22
C VAL A 43 -1.89 12.32 -3.34
N SER A 44 -0.96 13.18 -2.96
CA SER A 44 -0.17 14.02 -3.86
C SER A 44 1.26 13.49 -3.96
N ASP A 45 2.00 13.99 -4.94
CA ASP A 45 3.41 13.63 -5.15
C ASP A 45 3.64 12.12 -5.30
N ILE A 46 2.78 11.49 -6.11
CA ILE A 46 2.77 10.05 -6.41
C ILE A 46 4.19 9.48 -6.71
N PRO A 47 5.07 10.18 -7.46
CA PRO A 47 6.43 9.71 -7.72
C PRO A 47 7.32 9.56 -6.48
N ARG A 48 7.00 10.22 -5.38
CA ARG A 48 7.74 10.10 -4.12
C ARG A 48 7.16 9.05 -3.17
N GLN A 49 5.97 8.53 -3.46
CA GLN A 49 5.29 7.56 -2.61
C GLN A 49 5.87 6.16 -2.79
N VAL A 50 6.25 5.52 -1.69
CA VAL A 50 6.88 4.21 -1.66
C VAL A 50 5.84 3.12 -1.92
N THR A 51 4.73 3.12 -1.18
CA THR A 51 3.62 2.17 -1.42
C THR A 51 2.31 2.91 -1.68
N LEU A 52 1.58 2.38 -2.66
CA LEU A 52 0.22 2.80 -3.00
C LEU A 52 -0.58 1.52 -3.23
N SER A 53 -1.69 1.39 -2.51
CA SER A 53 -2.67 0.33 -2.76
C SER A 53 -3.74 0.82 -3.73
N TYR A 54 -4.64 -0.08 -4.13
CA TYR A 54 -5.92 0.25 -4.74
C TYR A 54 -7.01 -0.59 -4.05
N GLY A 55 -8.26 -0.16 -4.14
CA GLY A 55 -9.39 -0.92 -3.61
C GLY A 55 -10.74 -0.35 -4.01
N THR A 56 -11.80 -1.02 -3.57
CA THR A 56 -13.18 -0.58 -3.76
C THR A 56 -13.82 -0.36 -2.40
N VAL A 57 -14.36 0.83 -2.18
CA VAL A 57 -15.08 1.19 -0.96
C VAL A 57 -16.48 1.62 -1.39
N GLU A 58 -17.52 0.92 -0.90
CA GLU A 58 -18.93 1.26 -1.15
C GLU A 58 -19.29 1.46 -2.64
N ASN A 59 -18.85 0.55 -3.51
CA ASN A 59 -18.99 0.62 -4.98
C ASN A 59 -18.26 1.80 -5.67
N SER A 60 -17.56 2.64 -4.91
CA SER A 60 -16.64 3.64 -5.44
C SER A 60 -15.22 3.10 -5.48
N ARG A 61 -14.48 3.43 -6.54
CA ARG A 61 -13.08 3.04 -6.68
C ARG A 61 -12.20 4.00 -5.89
N ASN A 62 -11.42 3.42 -4.99
CA ASN A 62 -10.40 4.14 -4.26
C ASN A 62 -9.05 3.90 -4.94
N THR A 63 -8.65 4.84 -5.78
CA THR A 63 -7.43 4.80 -6.57
C THR A 63 -6.77 6.17 -6.56
N VAL A 64 -5.45 6.18 -6.82
CA VAL A 64 -4.69 7.43 -6.93
C VAL A 64 -4.97 8.12 -8.25
N ASN A 65 -4.98 9.46 -8.24
CA ASN A 65 -5.22 10.24 -9.45
C ASN A 65 -3.93 10.42 -10.26
N VAL A 66 -3.69 9.52 -11.21
CA VAL A 66 -2.53 9.56 -12.10
C VAL A 66 -2.96 9.93 -13.51
N LYS A 67 -2.39 11.01 -14.06
CA LYS A 67 -2.51 11.33 -15.49
C LYS A 67 -1.60 10.39 -16.28
N GLY A 68 -2.18 9.68 -17.25
CA GLY A 68 -1.45 8.73 -18.09
C GLY A 68 -2.25 8.37 -19.34
N PRO A 69 -1.61 7.69 -20.30
CA PRO A 69 -2.25 7.34 -21.58
C PRO A 69 -3.30 6.25 -21.46
N PHE A 70 -3.27 5.47 -20.36
CA PHE A 70 -4.23 4.40 -20.15
C PHE A 70 -5.59 4.95 -19.74
N SER A 71 -6.64 4.39 -20.35
CA SER A 71 -8.01 4.67 -19.93
C SER A 71 -8.32 3.92 -18.63
N VAL A 72 -9.46 4.24 -18.04
CA VAL A 72 -9.90 3.70 -16.76
C VAL A 72 -10.33 2.23 -16.89
N GLU A 73 -10.69 1.81 -18.10
CA GLU A 73 -11.02 0.44 -18.50
C GLU A 73 -9.77 -0.41 -18.71
N GLU A 74 -8.69 0.20 -19.19
CA GLU A 74 -7.42 -0.49 -19.47
C GLU A 74 -6.58 -0.69 -18.21
N ASP A 75 -6.64 0.27 -17.28
CA ASP A 75 -5.92 0.22 -16.00
C ASP A 75 -6.83 0.67 -14.85
N PRO A 76 -7.73 -0.19 -14.36
CA PRO A 76 -8.67 0.14 -13.29
C PRO A 76 -7.99 0.36 -11.94
N THR A 77 -6.72 -0.06 -11.78
CA THR A 77 -5.95 0.05 -10.53
C THR A 77 -4.96 1.22 -10.54
N SER A 78 -4.78 1.88 -11.69
CA SER A 78 -3.76 2.91 -11.92
C SER A 78 -2.31 2.44 -11.73
N PHE A 79 -2.09 1.12 -11.73
CA PHE A 79 -0.77 0.53 -11.50
C PHE A 79 0.15 0.74 -12.71
N PHE A 80 -0.36 0.52 -13.92
CA PHE A 80 0.42 0.71 -15.15
C PHE A 80 0.70 2.19 -15.39
N LYS A 81 -0.27 3.06 -15.08
CA LYS A 81 -0.07 4.52 -15.10
C LYS A 81 1.07 4.93 -14.17
N LYS A 82 1.09 4.43 -12.92
CA LYS A 82 2.19 4.70 -11.98
C LYS A 82 3.52 4.17 -12.53
N SER A 83 3.55 2.92 -13.01
CA SER A 83 4.75 2.32 -13.57
C SER A 83 5.38 3.19 -14.66
N GLN A 84 4.56 3.75 -15.55
CA GLN A 84 5.04 4.56 -16.66
C GLN A 84 5.70 5.88 -16.21
N LEU A 85 5.32 6.43 -15.05
CA LEU A 85 5.99 7.60 -14.47
C LEU A 85 7.45 7.31 -14.11
N TYR A 86 7.77 6.09 -13.69
CA TYR A 86 9.13 5.70 -13.31
C TYR A 86 9.91 5.07 -14.47
N CYS A 87 9.21 4.40 -15.38
CA CYS A 87 9.83 3.70 -16.49
C CYS A 87 9.02 3.93 -17.79
N PRO A 88 9.49 4.80 -18.69
CA PRO A 88 8.76 5.12 -19.93
C PRO A 88 8.81 4.01 -21.00
N THR A 89 9.46 2.87 -20.73
CA THR A 89 9.53 1.76 -21.68
C THR A 89 8.26 0.90 -21.65
N PRO A 90 7.66 0.60 -22.81
CA PRO A 90 6.47 -0.23 -22.87
C PRO A 90 6.87 -1.69 -22.64
N LYS A 91 6.30 -2.30 -21.59
CA LYS A 91 6.27 -3.76 -21.35
C LYS A 91 7.66 -4.41 -21.22
N SER A 92 8.30 -4.24 -20.07
CA SER A 92 9.24 -5.27 -19.62
C SER A 92 9.08 -5.52 -18.12
N ASN A 93 8.70 -6.77 -17.81
CA ASN A 93 8.66 -7.45 -16.51
C ASN A 93 8.97 -6.57 -15.29
N LEU A 94 7.95 -5.85 -14.82
CA LEU A 94 8.06 -5.05 -13.62
C LEU A 94 7.77 -5.91 -12.39
N PHE A 95 8.81 -6.58 -11.88
CA PHE A 95 8.81 -7.13 -10.53
C PHE A 95 8.98 -5.97 -9.53
N ILE A 96 7.89 -5.28 -9.20
CA ILE A 96 7.87 -4.45 -7.99
C ILE A 96 7.64 -5.41 -6.82
N VAL A 97 8.70 -5.61 -6.05
CA VAL A 97 8.70 -6.37 -4.80
C VAL A 97 7.52 -5.90 -3.94
N PRO A 98 6.65 -6.79 -3.44
CA PRO A 98 5.65 -6.43 -2.47
C PRO A 98 6.41 -6.18 -1.16
N PHE A 99 6.89 -4.96 -0.96
CA PHE A 99 7.33 -4.55 0.36
C PHE A 99 6.09 -4.41 1.21
N LEU A 100 5.80 -5.54 1.85
CA LEU A 100 4.90 -5.77 2.95
C LEU A 100 4.90 -4.52 3.82
N LEU A 101 3.81 -3.77 3.74
CA LEU A 101 3.67 -2.63 4.59
C LEU A 101 2.56 -2.85 5.59
N LEU A 102 3.05 -3.24 6.76
CA LEU A 102 2.41 -3.11 8.06
C LEU A 102 1.80 -1.70 8.18
N ARG A 103 0.54 -1.56 7.79
CA ARG A 103 -0.30 -0.49 8.32
C ARG A 103 -1.05 -1.08 9.49
N ILE A 104 -0.44 -0.95 10.66
CA ILE A 104 -1.10 -1.19 11.94
C ILE A 104 -2.21 -0.14 12.03
N HIS A 105 -3.44 -0.59 11.86
CA HIS A 105 -4.61 0.16 12.29
C HIS A 105 -4.61 0.15 13.83
N PHE A 106 -4.33 1.30 14.42
CA PHE A 106 -5.01 1.71 15.63
C PHE A 106 -6.30 2.44 15.23
#